data_AF-A0A4Q2XZD5-F1
#
_entry.id   AF-A0A4Q2XZD5-F1
#
_cell.length_a   1.000
_cell.length_b   1.000
_cell.length_c   1.000
_cell.angle_alpha   90.00
_cell.angle_beta   90.00
_cell.angle_gamma   90.00
#
_symmetry.space_group_name_H-M   'P 1'
#
loop_
_entity.id
_entity.type
_entity.pdbx_description
1 polymer ?
#
loop_
_entity_poly.entity_id
_entity_poly.type
_entity_poly.pdbx_seq_one_letter_code
_entity_poly.pdbx_strand_id
1 'polypeptide(L)'
;MAASVETVDIILPLEESENEESRRMEAAKKLGLPRSRVTDTKLRKHSIDARQRAVKVQLRLDVALDGPFEAEEPPTWSCPPLSANAKTAIIVGCGPAGLFAALRCLETGVKPIVLE
;
A
#
# COMPACT_ATOMS: atom_id res chain seq x y z
N MET A 1 -4.64 -0.70 -27.68
CA MET A 1 -5.09 0.18 -26.57
C MET A 1 -4.07 0.03 -25.46
N ALA A 2 -3.61 1.12 -24.86
CA ALA A 2 -2.52 1.09 -23.89
C ALA A 2 -3.03 0.57 -22.55
N ALA A 3 -2.29 -0.36 -21.93
CA ALA A 3 -2.55 -0.76 -20.56
C ALA A 3 -2.41 0.47 -19.65
N SER A 4 -3.37 0.67 -18.74
CA SER A 4 -3.35 1.80 -17.81
C SER A 4 -3.89 1.39 -16.45
N VAL A 5 -3.45 2.09 -15.41
CA VAL A 5 -3.94 1.89 -14.04
C VAL A 5 -4.72 3.14 -13.61
N GLU A 6 -5.94 2.94 -13.13
CA GLU A 6 -6.77 4.00 -12.58
C GLU A 6 -7.15 3.73 -11.13
N THR A 7 -7.15 4.76 -10.28
CA THR A 7 -7.56 4.63 -8.88
C THR A 7 -9.01 5.08 -8.73
N VAL A 8 -9.85 4.22 -8.15
CA VAL A 8 -11.27 4.51 -7.91
C VAL A 8 -11.68 4.23 -6.47
N ASP A 9 -12.64 5.01 -6.00
CA ASP A 9 -13.33 4.79 -4.73
C ASP A 9 -14.71 4.19 -5.01
N ILE A 10 -14.96 2.98 -4.52
CA ILE A 10 -16.24 2.27 -4.61
C ILE A 10 -16.82 1.99 -3.23
N ILE A 11 -18.14 1.81 -3.17
CA ILE A 11 -18.85 1.47 -1.95
C ILE A 11 -19.66 0.21 -2.21
N LEU A 12 -19.41 -0.84 -1.43
CA LEU A 12 -20.09 -2.12 -1.53
C LEU A 12 -20.77 -2.48 -0.19
N PRO A 13 -21.85 -3.27 -0.23
CA PRO A 13 -22.34 -3.98 0.95
C PRO A 13 -21.26 -4.91 1.52
N LEU A 14 -21.30 -5.18 2.82
CA LEU A 14 -20.32 -6.06 3.49
C LEU A 14 -20.19 -7.43 2.80
N GLU A 15 -21.32 -8.05 2.46
CA GLU A 15 -21.40 -9.39 1.85
C GLU A 15 -20.69 -9.47 0.48
N GLU A 16 -20.69 -8.37 -0.28
CA GLU A 16 -20.09 -8.31 -1.61
C GLU A 16 -18.68 -7.71 -1.59
N SER A 17 -18.30 -7.05 -0.49
CA SER A 17 -17.06 -6.27 -0.41
C SER A 17 -15.80 -7.11 -0.53
N GLU A 18 -15.85 -8.40 -0.20
CA GLU A 18 -14.74 -9.36 -0.35
C GLU A 18 -14.78 -10.14 -1.66
N ASN A 19 -15.85 -10.01 -2.44
CA ASN A 19 -15.96 -10.66 -3.73
C ASN A 19 -15.22 -9.85 -4.81
N GLU A 20 -14.22 -10.47 -5.41
CA GLU A 20 -13.39 -9.85 -6.45
C GLU A 20 -14.19 -9.46 -7.70
N GLU A 21 -15.19 -10.26 -8.09
CA GLU A 21 -16.04 -9.95 -9.23
C GLU A 21 -16.94 -8.74 -8.95
N SER A 22 -17.51 -8.65 -7.74
CA SER A 22 -18.28 -7.47 -7.31
C SER A 22 -17.43 -6.20 -7.31
N ARG A 23 -16.17 -6.29 -6.83
CA ARG A 23 -15.19 -5.19 -6.89
C ARG A 23 -14.94 -4.74 -8.33
N ARG A 24 -14.66 -5.69 -9.23
CA ARG A 24 -14.37 -5.40 -10.65
C ARG A 24 -15.60 -4.81 -11.37
N MET A 25 -16.80 -5.32 -11.10
CA MET A 25 -18.05 -4.81 -11.66
C MET A 25 -18.33 -3.37 -11.21
N GLU A 26 -18.27 -3.09 -9.92
CA GLU A 26 -18.56 -1.74 -9.42
C GLU A 26 -17.44 -0.75 -9.81
N ALA A 27 -16.18 -1.21 -9.89
CA ALA A 27 -15.08 -0.41 -10.44
C ALA A 27 -15.30 -0.06 -11.92
N ALA A 28 -15.66 -1.04 -12.76
CA ALA A 28 -15.98 -0.81 -14.18
C ALA A 28 -17.13 0.19 -14.35
N LYS A 29 -18.20 0.02 -13.56
CA LYS A 29 -19.35 0.93 -13.53
C LYS A 29 -18.95 2.34 -13.09
N LYS A 30 -18.08 2.47 -12.09
CA LYS A 30 -17.58 3.77 -11.61
C LYS A 30 -16.75 4.49 -12.67
N LEU A 31 -16.00 3.74 -13.48
CA LEU A 31 -15.20 4.24 -14.61
C LEU A 31 -16.00 4.49 -15.89
N GLY A 32 -17.26 4.02 -15.95
CA GLY A 32 -18.06 4.08 -17.18
C GLY A 32 -17.52 3.17 -18.29
N LEU A 33 -16.81 2.11 -17.92
CA LEU A 33 -16.16 1.16 -18.84
C LEU A 33 -16.84 -0.20 -18.79
N PRO A 34 -16.77 -1.00 -19.87
CA PRO A 34 -17.22 -2.39 -19.83
C PRO A 34 -16.32 -3.23 -18.93
N ARG A 35 -16.91 -4.18 -18.20
CA ARG A 35 -16.22 -5.13 -17.30
C ARG A 35 -15.07 -5.88 -17.97
N SER A 36 -15.16 -6.12 -19.28
CA SER A 36 -14.14 -6.80 -20.08
C SER A 36 -12.80 -6.05 -20.15
N ARG A 37 -12.79 -4.73 -19.94
CA ARG A 37 -11.55 -3.95 -19.89
C ARG A 37 -10.84 -4.03 -18.56
N VAL A 38 -11.57 -4.32 -17.47
CA VAL A 38 -10.98 -4.48 -16.13
C VAL A 38 -10.31 -5.84 -16.06
N THR A 39 -8.98 -5.85 -16.09
CA THR A 39 -8.19 -7.07 -16.02
C THR A 39 -8.02 -7.53 -14.58
N ASP A 40 -7.66 -6.60 -13.70
CA ASP A 40 -7.41 -6.89 -12.30
C ASP A 40 -7.65 -5.66 -11.40
N THR A 41 -7.77 -5.88 -10.10
CA THR A 41 -7.94 -4.82 -9.10
C THR A 41 -7.04 -5.04 -7.90
N LYS A 42 -6.40 -3.98 -7.43
CA LYS A 42 -5.54 -3.99 -6.25
C LYS A 42 -6.12 -3.10 -5.15
N LEU A 43 -6.31 -3.69 -3.96
CA LEU A 43 -6.85 -2.99 -2.81
C LEU A 43 -5.82 -2.03 -2.19
N ARG A 44 -6.15 -0.74 -2.12
CA ARG A 44 -5.32 0.31 -1.50
C ARG A 44 -5.82 0.74 -0.14
N LYS A 45 -7.13 0.76 0.05
CA LYS A 45 -7.76 1.13 1.31
C LYS A 45 -9.03 0.32 1.51
N HIS A 46 -9.21 -0.20 2.71
CA HIS A 46 -10.40 -0.90 3.15
C HIS A 46 -10.95 -0.23 4.41
N SER A 47 -12.11 0.41 4.32
CA SER A 47 -12.74 1.11 5.43
C SER A 47 -14.19 0.66 5.59
N ILE A 48 -14.61 0.38 6.82
CA ILE A 48 -15.95 -0.10 7.12
C ILE A 48 -16.74 1.02 7.80
N ASP A 49 -17.92 1.34 7.27
CA ASP A 49 -18.91 2.18 7.93
C ASP A 49 -19.99 1.30 8.58
N ALA A 50 -19.86 1.11 9.88
CA ALA A 50 -20.76 0.31 10.71
C ALA A 50 -21.74 1.18 11.54
N ARG A 51 -21.91 2.46 11.21
CA ARG A 51 -22.78 3.37 11.99
C ARG A 51 -24.27 3.19 11.70
N GLN A 52 -24.61 2.51 10.60
CA GLN A 52 -25.99 2.23 10.19
C GLN A 52 -26.27 0.73 10.24
N ARG A 53 -27.56 0.35 10.25
CA ARG A 53 -28.00 -1.05 10.22
C ARG A 53 -27.44 -1.81 9.02
N ALA A 54 -27.37 -1.16 7.86
CA ALA A 54 -26.72 -1.71 6.68
C ALA A 54 -25.24 -1.30 6.68
N VAL A 55 -24.35 -2.25 6.96
CA VAL A 55 -22.90 -2.03 6.96
C VAL A 55 -22.43 -1.83 5.52
N LYS A 56 -21.68 -0.74 5.29
CA LYS A 56 -21.09 -0.42 3.98
C LYS A 56 -19.58 -0.45 4.09
N VAL A 57 -18.93 -0.93 3.04
CA VAL A 57 -17.47 -0.96 2.93
C VAL A 57 -17.05 0.01 1.82
N GLN A 58 -16.16 0.91 2.17
CA GLN A 58 -15.53 1.85 1.26
C GLN A 58 -14.16 1.30 0.86
N LEU A 59 -14.01 1.00 -0.42
CA LEU A 59 -12.78 0.45 -0.99
C LEU A 59 -12.16 1.49 -1.91
N ARG A 60 -10.85 1.73 -1.73
CA ARG A 60 -10.03 2.36 -2.76
C ARG A 60 -9.30 1.27 -3.51
N LEU A 61 -9.52 1.18 -4.81
CA LEU A 61 -8.92 0.18 -5.68
C LEU A 61 -8.08 0.87 -6.74
N ASP A 62 -6.88 0.34 -6.98
CA ASP A 62 -6.21 0.53 -8.27
C ASP A 62 -6.78 -0.51 -9.23
N VAL A 63 -7.09 -0.11 -10.47
CA VAL A 63 -7.78 -0.92 -11.46
C VAL A 63 -6.90 -1.00 -12.70
N ALA A 64 -6.47 -2.21 -13.06
CA ALA A 64 -5.69 -2.44 -14.27
C ALA A 64 -6.63 -2.59 -15.48
N LEU A 65 -6.47 -1.73 -16.47
CA LEU A 65 -7.24 -1.70 -17.70
C LEU A 65 -6.42 -2.28 -18.86
N ASP A 66 -7.01 -3.18 -19.64
CA ASP A 66 -6.45 -3.77 -20.86
C ASP A 66 -5.04 -4.38 -20.70
N GLY A 67 -4.68 -4.85 -19.51
CA GLY A 67 -3.39 -5.45 -19.19
C GLY A 67 -3.25 -5.75 -17.69
N PRO A 68 -2.30 -6.63 -17.30
CA PRO A 68 -2.00 -6.89 -15.90
C PRO A 68 -1.31 -5.69 -15.24
N PHE A 69 -1.29 -5.66 -13.91
CA PHE A 69 -0.39 -4.77 -13.19
C PHE A 69 1.06 -5.06 -13.57
N GLU A 70 1.89 -4.00 -13.58
CA GLU A 70 3.33 -4.17 -13.59
C GLU A 70 3.76 -4.92 -12.31
N ALA A 71 4.76 -5.79 -12.44
CA ALA A 71 5.30 -6.49 -11.29
C ALA A 71 5.90 -5.47 -10.31
N GLU A 72 5.41 -5.44 -9.08
CA GLU A 72 6.01 -4.62 -8.04
C GLU A 72 7.36 -5.19 -7.65
N GLU A 73 8.41 -4.39 -7.80
CA GLU A 73 9.70 -4.70 -7.19
C GLU A 73 9.57 -4.53 -5.67
N PRO A 74 10.02 -5.52 -4.88
CA PRO A 74 10.01 -5.38 -3.43
C PRO A 74 10.89 -4.18 -3.04
N PRO A 75 10.49 -3.39 -2.02
CA PRO A 75 11.29 -2.25 -1.60
C PRO A 75 12.67 -2.73 -1.15
N THR A 76 13.71 -2.30 -1.88
CA THR A 76 15.09 -2.54 -1.48
C THR A 76 15.58 -1.40 -0.60
N TRP A 77 16.19 -1.73 0.53
CA TRP A 77 16.89 -0.76 1.35
C TRP A 77 18.40 -0.89 1.12
N SER A 78 19.08 0.23 0.92
CA SER A 78 20.53 0.29 0.86
C SER A 78 21.03 1.60 1.44
N CYS A 79 22.19 1.56 2.08
CA CYS A 79 22.94 2.75 2.46
C CYS A 79 24.41 2.55 2.11
N PRO A 80 25.17 3.63 1.83
CA PRO A 80 26.61 3.53 1.72
C PRO A 80 27.22 2.94 3.01
N PRO A 81 28.34 2.21 2.91
CA PRO A 81 29.06 1.78 4.11
C PRO A 81 29.45 3.00 4.94
N LEU A 82 29.31 2.87 6.26
CA LEU A 82 29.71 3.93 7.18
C LEU A 82 31.23 4.16 7.11
N SER A 83 31.65 5.42 7.21
CA SER A 83 33.06 5.73 7.39
C SER A 83 33.59 5.14 8.71
N ALA A 84 34.89 4.84 8.77
CA ALA A 84 35.51 4.34 10.00
C ALA A 84 35.36 5.31 11.20
N ASN A 85 35.22 6.62 10.90
CA ASN A 85 35.07 7.69 11.89
C ASN A 85 33.62 8.21 11.99
N ALA A 86 32.64 7.40 11.58
CA ALA A 86 31.23 7.77 11.68
C ALA A 86 30.85 8.14 13.13
N LYS A 87 30.06 9.20 13.28
CA LYS A 87 29.52 9.58 14.60
C LYS A 87 28.64 8.45 15.12
N THR A 88 28.66 8.22 16.43
CA THR A 88 27.87 7.18 17.08
C THR A 88 26.65 7.78 17.77
N ALA A 89 25.48 7.17 17.59
CA ALA A 89 24.26 7.50 18.33
C ALA A 89 23.83 6.30 19.17
N ILE A 90 23.61 6.52 20.47
CA ILE A 90 23.03 5.51 21.36
C ILE A 90 21.51 5.70 21.36
N ILE A 91 20.79 4.64 21.03
CA ILE A 91 19.33 4.60 20.99
C ILE A 91 18.89 3.62 22.08
N VAL A 92 18.11 4.11 23.04
CA VAL A 92 17.54 3.27 24.11
C VAL A 92 16.08 2.96 23.74
N GLY A 93 15.78 1.67 23.61
CA GLY A 93 14.51 1.12 23.16
C GLY A 93 14.57 0.61 21.72
N CYS A 94 14.16 -0.65 21.53
CA CYS A 94 14.06 -1.35 20.25
C CYS A 94 12.60 -1.42 19.73
N GLY A 95 11.76 -0.47 20.15
CA GLY A 95 10.42 -0.28 19.59
C GLY A 95 10.45 0.34 18.18
N PRO A 96 9.27 0.60 17.58
CA PRO A 96 9.20 1.20 16.25
C PRO A 96 9.98 2.50 16.14
N ALA A 97 9.90 3.38 17.13
CA ALA A 97 10.64 4.64 17.13
C ALA A 97 12.17 4.43 17.12
N GLY A 98 12.68 3.49 17.92
CA GLY A 98 14.12 3.21 18.01
C GLY A 98 14.67 2.55 16.75
N LEU A 99 13.93 1.59 16.18
CA LEU A 99 14.30 0.94 14.92
C LEU A 99 14.33 1.93 13.75
N PHE A 100 13.31 2.79 13.63
CA PHE A 100 13.31 3.83 12.60
C PHE A 100 14.41 4.86 12.83
N ALA A 101 14.70 5.24 14.08
CA ALA A 101 15.82 6.13 14.39
C ALA A 101 17.17 5.51 13.97
N ALA A 102 17.37 4.21 14.20
CA ALA A 102 18.56 3.49 13.78
C ALA A 102 18.70 3.45 12.26
N LEU A 103 17.61 3.16 11.55
CA LEU A 103 17.56 3.19 10.08
C LEU A 103 17.97 4.57 9.54
N ARG A 104 17.40 5.63 10.10
CA ARG A 104 17.74 7.02 9.73
C ARG A 104 19.19 7.38 10.05
N CYS A 105 19.77 6.85 11.13
CA CYS A 105 21.20 7.03 11.43
C CYS A 105 22.07 6.43 10.31
N LEU A 106 21.79 5.20 9.89
CA LEU A 106 22.54 4.53 8.82
C LEU A 106 22.48 5.30 7.50
N GLU A 107 21.28 5.77 7.13
CA GLU A 107 21.07 6.57 5.90
C GLU A 107 21.77 7.94 5.93
N THR A 108 22.08 8.46 7.11
CA THR A 108 22.76 9.75 7.30
C THR A 108 24.24 9.61 7.65
N GLY A 109 24.79 8.38 7.62
CA GLY A 109 26.20 8.12 7.90
C GLY A 109 26.57 8.09 9.38
N VAL A 110 25.59 7.94 10.28
CA VAL A 110 25.76 7.80 11.73
C VAL A 110 25.64 6.33 12.10
N LYS A 111 26.52 5.85 12.99
CA LYS A 111 26.49 4.49 13.52
C LYS A 111 25.49 4.40 14.68
N PRO A 112 24.33 3.72 14.54
CA PRO A 112 23.45 3.48 15.66
C PRO A 112 23.98 2.35 16.56
N ILE A 113 23.79 2.49 17.87
CA ILE A 113 23.91 1.42 18.86
C ILE A 113 22.57 1.36 19.59
N VAL A 114 21.82 0.28 19.41
CA VAL A 114 20.50 0.09 20.02
C VAL A 114 20.66 -0.75 21.29
N LEU A 115 20.08 -0.28 22.39
CA LEU A 115 20.05 -0.95 23.69
C LEU A 115 18.59 -1.17 24.11
N GLU A 116 18.27 -2.32 24.70
CA GLU A 116 16.96 -2.66 25.28
C GLU A 116 17.14 -3.08 26.74
#